data_AF-A0A5E6QU26-F1
#
_entry.id   AF-A0A5E6QU26-F1
#
_cell.length_a   1.000
_cell.length_b   1.000
_cell.length_c   1.000
_cell.angle_alpha   90.00
_cell.angle_beta   90.00
_cell.angle_gamma   90.00
#
_symmetry.space_group_name_H-M   'P 1'
#
loop_
_entity.id
_entity.type
_entity.pdbx_description
1 polymer ?
#
loop_
_entity_poly.entity_id
_entity_poly.type
_entity_poly.pdbx_seq_one_letter_code
_entity_poly.pdbx_strand_id
1 'polypeptide(L)'
;MINGLAGNIVAWRLNKRVMMVRVFSRMLSAALMAGCVVALAGCAGSVAPEIKRLPERVELSGRFYKGVANQSGPQVLASMLSQQNIVITPGLLDKPLHLPGAEAQLQQNMVNLAREYGMVVYPLDATLPALLTQVAAGYPVMVRFTEGSAMWAEPRYAILTGYNRQKQTVLLRAGMSQRTLMSFGSFESAFKDAGGWAVLIQSPTQIPAQVDQQRWLKAANDLAQAGQEPAAAKAKKALAAH
;
A
#
# COMPACT_ATOMS: atom_id res chain seq x y z
N MET A 1 -81.65 25.99 -41.42
CA MET A 1 -80.49 26.54 -40.68
C MET A 1 -80.05 25.49 -39.66
N ILE A 2 -78.96 24.74 -39.93
CA ILE A 2 -77.68 24.67 -39.16
C ILE A 2 -77.88 24.59 -37.63
N ASN A 3 -77.26 23.72 -36.83
CA ASN A 3 -75.99 22.97 -36.89
C ASN A 3 -75.94 22.02 -35.66
N GLY A 4 -75.04 21.02 -35.63
CA GLY A 4 -74.58 20.46 -34.33
C GLY A 4 -74.14 18.99 -34.28
N LEU A 5 -73.02 18.67 -34.93
CA LEU A 5 -72.27 17.41 -34.81
C LEU A 5 -71.31 17.41 -33.60
N ALA A 6 -70.93 16.19 -33.18
CA ALA A 6 -69.73 15.81 -32.44
C ALA A 6 -69.73 15.95 -30.90
N GLY A 7 -69.91 14.82 -30.20
CA GLY A 7 -69.71 14.74 -28.74
C GLY A 7 -69.13 13.44 -28.16
N ASN A 8 -69.25 12.28 -28.83
CA ASN A 8 -69.13 11.00 -28.09
C ASN A 8 -67.90 10.11 -28.38
N ILE A 9 -66.92 10.55 -29.16
CA ILE A 9 -65.75 9.69 -29.50
C ILE A 9 -64.50 9.99 -28.63
N VAL A 10 -64.49 11.08 -27.86
CA VAL A 10 -63.29 11.53 -27.13
C VAL A 10 -63.14 10.89 -25.74
N ALA A 11 -64.23 10.52 -25.07
CA ALA A 11 -64.20 10.09 -23.66
C ALA A 11 -63.53 8.70 -23.44
N TRP A 12 -63.57 7.79 -24.41
CA TRP A 12 -63.04 6.42 -24.21
C TRP A 12 -61.52 6.30 -24.40
N ARG A 13 -60.86 7.27 -25.05
CA ARG A 13 -59.40 7.26 -25.29
C ARG A 13 -58.56 7.86 -24.16
N LEU A 14 -59.15 8.67 -23.28
CA LEU A 14 -58.43 9.36 -22.20
C LEU A 14 -58.21 8.50 -20.94
N ASN A 15 -59.10 7.54 -20.66
CA ASN A 15 -59.01 6.73 -19.43
C ASN A 15 -57.93 5.62 -19.49
N LYS A 16 -57.59 5.12 -20.69
CA LYS A 16 -56.51 4.13 -20.88
C LYS A 16 -55.11 4.70 -20.66
N ARG A 17 -54.89 5.99 -20.89
CA ARG A 17 -53.57 6.63 -20.70
C ARG A 17 -53.25 6.87 -19.22
N VAL A 18 -54.23 7.23 -18.39
CA VAL A 18 -53.99 7.57 -16.98
C VAL A 18 -53.73 6.33 -16.12
N MET A 19 -54.40 5.21 -16.42
CA MET A 19 -54.22 3.95 -15.66
C MET A 19 -52.88 3.25 -15.98
N MET A 20 -52.38 3.36 -17.22
CA MET A 20 -51.05 2.84 -17.59
C MET A 20 -49.90 3.62 -16.91
N VAL A 21 -50.02 4.95 -16.77
CA VAL A 21 -48.97 5.80 -16.16
C VAL A 21 -48.83 5.55 -14.66
N ARG A 22 -49.93 5.28 -13.93
CA ARG A 22 -49.88 4.98 -12.49
C ARG A 22 -49.31 3.58 -12.17
N VAL A 23 -49.52 2.59 -13.03
CA VAL A 23 -49.00 1.22 -12.82
C VAL A 23 -47.51 1.15 -13.14
N PHE A 24 -47.08 1.80 -14.23
CA PHE A 24 -45.65 1.89 -14.58
C PHE A 24 -44.84 2.65 -13.51
N SER A 25 -45.40 3.71 -12.91
CA SER A 25 -44.73 4.50 -11.86
C SER A 25 -44.51 3.71 -10.55
N ARG A 26 -45.44 2.82 -10.16
CA ARG A 26 -45.30 1.97 -8.97
C ARG A 26 -44.35 0.79 -9.18
N MET A 27 -44.30 0.23 -10.39
CA MET A 27 -43.34 -0.83 -10.76
C MET A 27 -41.91 -0.29 -10.89
N LEU A 28 -41.71 0.91 -11.44
CA LEU A 28 -40.39 1.54 -11.54
C LEU A 28 -39.82 1.88 -10.14
N SER A 29 -40.67 2.39 -9.24
CA SER A 29 -40.24 2.76 -7.88
C SER A 29 -39.89 1.54 -7.01
N ALA A 30 -40.60 0.42 -7.19
CA ALA A 30 -40.26 -0.85 -6.52
C ALA A 30 -38.97 -1.48 -7.09
N ALA A 31 -38.73 -1.37 -8.39
CA ALA A 31 -37.49 -1.83 -9.02
C ALA A 31 -36.27 -0.98 -8.60
N LEU A 32 -36.46 0.34 -8.43
CA LEU A 32 -35.40 1.25 -7.95
C LEU A 32 -35.03 0.97 -6.49
N MET A 33 -36.02 0.69 -5.63
CA MET A 33 -35.78 0.33 -4.22
C MET A 33 -35.18 -1.07 -4.07
N ALA A 34 -35.58 -2.05 -4.90
CA ALA A 34 -34.96 -3.37 -4.91
C ALA A 34 -33.53 -3.35 -5.47
N GLY A 35 -33.24 -2.50 -6.46
CA GLY A 35 -31.89 -2.26 -6.98
C GLY A 35 -30.94 -1.65 -5.93
N CYS A 36 -31.45 -0.72 -5.10
CA CYS A 36 -30.66 -0.15 -4.00
C CYS A 36 -30.28 -1.17 -2.93
N VAL A 37 -31.14 -2.14 -2.59
CA VAL A 37 -30.82 -3.14 -1.55
C VAL A 37 -29.80 -4.17 -2.03
N VAL A 38 -29.80 -4.53 -3.33
CA VAL A 38 -28.81 -5.48 -3.89
C VAL A 38 -27.41 -4.83 -4.03
N ALA A 39 -27.33 -3.52 -4.25
CA ALA A 39 -26.05 -2.81 -4.31
C ALA A 39 -25.36 -2.62 -2.94
N LEU A 40 -26.06 -2.85 -1.83
CA LEU A 40 -25.54 -2.75 -0.46
C LEU A 40 -25.10 -4.10 0.13
N ALA A 41 -25.24 -5.21 -0.61
CA ALA A 41 -24.49 -6.43 -0.34
C ALA A 41 -23.03 -6.25 -0.79
N GLY A 42 -22.39 -5.17 -0.31
CA GLY A 42 -20.98 -4.90 -0.49
C GLY A 42 -20.18 -6.08 0.02
N CYS A 43 -19.26 -6.56 -0.81
CA CYS A 43 -18.30 -7.60 -0.49
C CYS A 43 -17.78 -7.39 0.93
N ALA A 44 -18.23 -8.21 1.88
CA ALA A 44 -17.53 -8.39 3.14
C ALA A 44 -16.19 -9.01 2.73
N GLY A 45 -15.21 -8.14 2.45
CA GLY A 45 -13.90 -8.52 1.93
C GLY A 45 -13.28 -9.49 2.91
N SER A 46 -13.32 -10.77 2.57
CA SER A 46 -12.76 -11.82 3.40
C SER A 46 -11.26 -11.58 3.47
N VAL A 47 -10.76 -11.29 4.67
CA VAL A 47 -9.32 -11.22 4.94
C VAL A 47 -8.67 -12.51 4.44
N ALA A 48 -7.59 -12.38 3.66
CA ALA A 48 -6.86 -13.53 3.12
C ALA A 48 -6.49 -14.53 4.25
N PRO A 49 -6.56 -15.85 4.02
CA PRO A 49 -6.27 -16.86 5.03
C PRO A 49 -4.91 -16.70 5.71
N GLU A 50 -3.90 -16.23 4.99
CA GLU A 50 -2.55 -15.96 5.49
C GLU A 50 -2.59 -14.86 6.56
N ILE A 51 -3.29 -13.75 6.30
CA ILE A 51 -3.42 -12.63 7.23
C ILE A 51 -4.20 -13.08 8.47
N LYS A 52 -5.19 -13.99 8.36
CA LYS A 52 -5.94 -14.52 9.51
C LYS A 52 -5.07 -15.23 10.55
N ARG A 53 -3.93 -15.80 10.13
CA ARG A 53 -2.99 -16.50 11.02
C ARG A 53 -2.03 -15.54 11.74
N LEU A 54 -1.93 -14.29 11.27
CA LEU A 54 -1.08 -13.28 11.89
C LEU A 54 -1.72 -12.74 13.20
N PRO A 55 -0.91 -12.18 14.11
CA PRO A 55 -1.40 -11.47 15.29
C PRO A 55 -2.48 -10.45 14.94
N GLU A 56 -3.40 -10.19 15.87
CA GLU A 56 -4.54 -9.31 15.58
C GLU A 56 -4.11 -7.85 15.30
N ARG A 57 -3.12 -7.36 16.06
CA ARG A 57 -2.58 -6.00 15.92
C ARG A 57 -1.09 -6.02 16.21
N VAL A 58 -0.33 -5.32 15.38
CA VAL A 58 1.11 -5.09 15.58
C VAL A 58 1.39 -3.62 15.30
N GLU A 59 2.20 -2.99 16.15
CA GLU A 59 2.70 -1.62 15.95
C GLU A 59 4.14 -1.57 16.45
N LEU A 60 5.07 -1.35 15.53
CA LEU A 60 6.50 -1.33 15.77
C LEU A 60 6.93 0.08 16.17
N SER A 61 7.62 0.20 17.30
CA SER A 61 8.33 1.43 17.68
C SER A 61 9.64 1.59 16.92
N GLY A 62 10.12 2.81 16.74
CA GLY A 62 11.42 3.05 16.14
C GLY A 62 11.62 4.51 15.77
N ARG A 63 12.86 4.89 15.44
CA ARG A 63 13.15 6.25 14.96
C ARG A 63 12.45 6.51 13.63
N PHE A 64 11.91 7.72 13.48
CA PHE A 64 11.35 8.22 12.22
C PHE A 64 11.67 9.70 12.05
N TYR A 65 12.35 10.02 10.95
CA TYR A 65 12.58 11.38 10.53
C TYR A 65 11.41 11.87 9.67
N LYS A 66 10.85 13.02 10.03
CA LYS A 66 9.74 13.64 9.28
C LYS A 66 10.30 14.47 8.12
N GLY A 67 9.58 14.53 7.01
CA GLY A 67 9.90 15.40 5.88
C GLY A 67 9.26 14.91 4.59
N VAL A 68 9.03 15.84 3.65
CA VAL A 68 8.34 15.57 2.37
C VAL A 68 9.20 15.78 1.14
N ALA A 69 10.37 16.42 1.30
CA ALA A 69 11.32 16.65 0.21
C ALA A 69 11.75 15.32 -0.44
N ASN A 70 12.00 15.34 -1.75
CA ASN A 70 12.50 14.19 -2.50
C ASN A 70 11.66 12.91 -2.24
N GLN A 71 10.32 13.06 -2.28
CA GLN A 71 9.36 11.97 -2.04
C GLN A 71 9.52 11.28 -0.66
N SER A 72 10.06 12.00 0.34
CA SER A 72 10.41 11.47 1.68
C SER A 72 11.49 10.37 1.68
N GLY A 73 12.16 10.13 0.54
CA GLY A 73 13.12 9.03 0.39
C GLY A 73 14.28 9.06 1.39
N PRO A 74 15.07 10.15 1.47
CA PRO A 74 16.17 10.29 2.43
C PRO A 74 15.71 10.12 3.88
N GLN A 75 14.52 10.62 4.23
CA GLN A 75 13.95 10.52 5.57
C GLN A 75 13.64 9.08 5.95
N VAL A 76 13.01 8.34 5.03
CA VAL A 76 12.68 6.93 5.23
C VAL A 76 13.94 6.08 5.30
N LEU A 77 14.90 6.26 4.39
CA LEU A 77 16.16 5.52 4.39
C LEU A 77 16.96 5.79 5.68
N ALA A 78 17.12 7.05 6.08
CA ALA A 78 17.82 7.39 7.33
C ALA A 78 17.14 6.77 8.55
N SER A 79 15.81 6.70 8.55
CA SER A 79 15.04 6.07 9.64
C SER A 79 15.30 4.57 9.72
N MET A 80 15.29 3.88 8.58
CA MET A 80 15.59 2.44 8.49
C MET A 80 17.02 2.12 8.93
N LEU A 81 18.01 2.90 8.47
CA LEU A 81 19.41 2.74 8.87
C LEU A 81 19.61 3.04 10.37
N SER A 82 18.96 4.08 10.90
CA SER A 82 19.03 4.41 12.33
C SER A 82 18.47 3.31 13.23
N GLN A 83 17.44 2.59 12.79
CA GLN A 83 16.89 1.43 13.52
C GLN A 83 17.87 0.26 13.56
N GLN A 84 18.83 0.24 12.64
CA GLN A 84 19.90 -0.74 12.53
C GLN A 84 21.18 -0.24 13.22
N ASN A 85 21.04 0.76 14.09
CA ASN A 85 22.10 1.40 14.88
C ASN A 85 23.16 2.15 14.04
N ILE A 86 22.85 2.48 12.78
CA ILE A 86 23.72 3.33 11.96
C ILE A 86 23.43 4.80 12.27
N VAL A 87 24.45 5.55 12.69
CA VAL A 87 24.32 6.97 13.01
C VAL A 87 24.27 7.78 11.72
N ILE A 88 23.06 8.19 11.32
CA ILE A 88 22.82 8.95 10.08
C ILE A 88 21.63 9.90 10.23
N THR A 89 21.58 10.96 9.42
CA THR A 89 20.45 11.89 9.32
C THR A 89 20.06 12.08 7.85
N PRO A 90 18.82 12.50 7.55
CA PRO A 90 18.36 12.61 6.17
C PRO A 90 19.23 13.53 5.30
N GLY A 91 19.66 14.68 5.84
CA GLY A 91 20.49 15.64 5.08
C GLY A 91 21.89 15.12 4.72
N LEU A 92 22.40 14.10 5.42
CA LEU A 92 23.65 13.44 5.06
C LEU A 92 23.48 12.49 3.85
N LEU A 93 22.24 12.12 3.52
CA LEU A 93 21.93 11.22 2.42
C LEU A 93 21.67 11.93 1.10
N ASP A 94 21.44 13.25 1.09
CA ASP A 94 21.10 13.97 -0.15
C ASP A 94 22.21 13.85 -1.21
N LYS A 95 23.46 14.15 -0.84
CA LYS A 95 24.61 14.03 -1.76
C LYS A 95 24.82 12.61 -2.30
N PRO A 96 24.93 11.54 -1.47
CA PRO A 96 25.13 10.18 -1.97
C PRO A 96 23.90 9.62 -2.72
N LEU A 97 22.70 10.18 -2.50
CA LEU A 97 21.52 9.85 -3.30
C LEU A 97 21.42 10.67 -4.60
N HIS A 98 22.36 11.58 -4.84
CA HIS A 98 22.40 12.52 -5.97
C HIS A 98 21.18 13.46 -6.01
N LEU A 99 20.80 13.99 -4.86
CA LEU A 99 19.67 14.90 -4.71
C LEU A 99 20.11 16.36 -4.50
N PRO A 100 19.36 17.34 -5.05
CA PRO A 100 18.21 17.16 -5.96
C PRO A 100 18.64 16.73 -7.38
N GLY A 101 17.72 16.16 -8.17
CA GLY A 101 17.91 15.89 -9.61
C GLY A 101 17.94 14.41 -10.02
N ALA A 102 18.10 13.48 -9.08
CA ALA A 102 18.06 12.04 -9.33
C ALA A 102 16.79 11.35 -8.77
N GLU A 103 15.68 12.07 -8.64
CA GLU A 103 14.42 11.55 -8.08
C GLU A 103 13.89 10.34 -8.86
N ALA A 104 14.14 10.28 -10.17
CA ALA A 104 13.76 9.16 -11.03
C ALA A 104 14.57 7.88 -10.73
N GLN A 105 15.82 8.00 -10.29
CA GLN A 105 16.69 6.86 -9.91
C GLN A 105 16.71 6.61 -8.40
N LEU A 106 15.98 7.42 -7.62
CA LEU A 106 16.07 7.44 -6.16
C LEU A 106 15.86 6.06 -5.54
N GLN A 107 14.93 5.25 -6.05
CA GLN A 107 14.72 3.87 -5.60
C GLN A 107 16.00 3.03 -5.67
N GLN A 108 16.68 3.06 -6.82
CA GLN A 108 17.92 2.32 -7.04
C GLN A 108 19.07 2.89 -6.20
N ASN A 109 19.18 4.21 -6.13
CA ASN A 109 20.22 4.89 -5.34
C ASN A 109 20.09 4.55 -3.86
N MET A 110 18.87 4.51 -3.31
CA MET A 110 18.63 4.12 -1.91
C MET A 110 19.01 2.65 -1.64
N VAL A 111 18.70 1.74 -2.57
CA VAL A 111 19.09 0.33 -2.45
C VAL A 111 20.61 0.18 -2.46
N ASN A 112 21.30 0.88 -3.37
CA ASN A 112 22.76 0.85 -3.46
C ASN A 112 23.40 1.43 -2.21
N LEU A 113 22.95 2.60 -1.78
CA LEU A 113 23.48 3.28 -0.59
C LEU A 113 23.28 2.45 0.68
N ALA A 114 22.12 1.81 0.86
CA ALA A 114 21.90 0.91 1.99
C ALA A 114 22.92 -0.26 2.00
N ARG A 115 23.26 -0.80 0.82
CA ARG A 115 24.30 -1.85 0.71
C ARG A 115 25.68 -1.31 1.03
N GLU A 116 26.03 -0.09 0.62
CA GLU A 116 27.30 0.55 1.01
C GLU A 116 27.45 0.67 2.53
N TYR A 117 26.33 0.82 3.26
CA TYR A 117 26.29 0.76 4.72
C TYR A 117 26.32 -0.67 5.32
N GLY A 118 26.58 -1.71 4.52
CA GLY A 118 26.69 -3.09 4.98
C GLY A 118 25.34 -3.79 5.19
N MET A 119 24.25 -3.22 4.69
CA MET A 119 22.90 -3.77 4.89
C MET A 119 22.49 -4.71 3.76
N VAL A 120 21.83 -5.81 4.13
CA VAL A 120 21.13 -6.66 3.17
C VAL A 120 19.81 -6.00 2.83
N VAL A 121 19.65 -5.62 1.56
CA VAL A 121 18.38 -5.09 1.04
C VAL A 121 17.60 -6.23 0.41
N TYR A 122 16.56 -6.70 1.12
CA TYR A 122 15.78 -7.87 0.73
C TYR A 122 14.44 -7.44 0.10
N PRO A 123 14.22 -7.69 -1.20
CA PRO A 123 12.95 -7.34 -1.84
C PRO A 123 11.82 -8.27 -1.38
N LEU A 124 10.62 -7.70 -1.25
CA LEU A 124 9.41 -8.44 -0.87
C LEU A 124 8.48 -8.61 -2.06
N ASP A 125 7.62 -9.62 -1.99
CA ASP A 125 6.53 -9.76 -2.95
C ASP A 125 5.54 -8.61 -2.76
N ALA A 126 5.00 -8.12 -3.88
CA ALA A 126 4.08 -6.99 -3.91
C ALA A 126 2.65 -7.37 -3.45
N THR A 127 2.55 -8.08 -2.32
CA THR A 127 1.27 -8.54 -1.75
C THR A 127 1.16 -8.12 -0.29
N LEU A 128 -0.02 -7.66 0.13
CA LEU A 128 -0.24 -7.26 1.52
C LEU A 128 0.12 -8.37 2.53
N PRO A 129 -0.24 -9.66 2.32
CA PRO A 129 0.18 -10.72 3.23
C PRO A 129 1.70 -10.80 3.41
N ALA A 130 2.49 -10.70 2.34
CA ALA A 130 3.95 -10.75 2.41
C ALA A 130 4.51 -9.59 3.26
N LEU A 131 3.96 -8.38 3.13
CA LEU A 131 4.40 -7.24 3.92
C LEU A 131 4.00 -7.38 5.40
N LEU A 132 2.76 -7.80 5.67
CA LEU A 132 2.26 -7.95 7.04
C LEU A 132 2.98 -9.07 7.80
N THR A 133 3.40 -10.14 7.12
CA THR A 133 4.21 -11.21 7.71
C THR A 133 5.53 -10.67 8.27
N GLN A 134 6.20 -9.76 7.56
CA GLN A 134 7.45 -9.16 8.05
C GLN A 134 7.20 -8.25 9.25
N VAL A 135 6.17 -7.41 9.17
CA VAL A 135 5.80 -6.53 10.29
C VAL A 135 5.42 -7.33 11.53
N ALA A 136 4.69 -8.44 11.35
CA ALA A 136 4.35 -9.36 12.42
C ALA A 136 5.58 -10.00 13.09
N ALA A 137 6.66 -10.20 12.33
CA ALA A 137 7.94 -10.69 12.82
C ALA A 137 8.83 -9.60 13.41
N GLY A 138 8.35 -8.36 13.52
CA GLY A 138 9.11 -7.24 14.10
C GLY A 138 9.94 -6.45 13.09
N TYR A 139 9.76 -6.69 11.78
CA TYR A 139 10.56 -6.05 10.74
C TYR A 139 9.76 -4.94 10.04
N PRO A 140 10.14 -3.66 10.19
CA PRO A 140 9.52 -2.58 9.45
C PRO A 140 9.83 -2.72 7.96
N VAL A 141 8.84 -2.42 7.12
CA VAL A 141 8.97 -2.54 5.68
C VAL A 141 9.05 -1.16 5.05
N MET A 142 10.09 -0.91 4.26
CA MET A 142 10.18 0.28 3.44
C MET A 142 9.37 0.06 2.17
N VAL A 143 8.43 0.95 1.89
CA VAL A 143 7.50 0.83 0.76
C VAL A 143 7.45 2.13 -0.04
N ARG A 144 7.05 2.02 -1.31
CA ARG A 144 6.64 3.16 -2.13
C ARG A 144 5.14 3.04 -2.40
N PHE A 145 4.41 4.13 -2.19
CA PHE A 145 2.96 4.18 -2.42
C PHE A 145 2.58 5.54 -3.02
N THR A 146 1.43 5.60 -3.67
CA THR A 146 0.86 6.85 -4.17
C THR A 146 0.10 7.53 -3.03
N GLU A 147 0.58 8.70 -2.60
CA GLU A 147 -0.08 9.52 -1.57
C GLU A 147 -0.93 10.60 -2.23
N GLY A 148 -2.14 10.81 -1.71
CA GLY A 148 -3.04 11.86 -2.18
C GLY A 148 -4.39 11.33 -2.68
N SER A 149 -5.13 12.19 -3.37
CA SER A 149 -6.42 11.85 -3.96
C SER A 149 -6.27 11.57 -5.45
N ALA A 150 -7.26 10.92 -6.08
CA ALA A 150 -7.18 10.54 -7.50
C ALA A 150 -6.83 11.71 -8.46
N MET A 151 -7.13 12.96 -8.08
CA MET A 151 -6.86 14.16 -8.88
C MET A 151 -5.48 14.78 -8.62
N TRP A 152 -4.85 14.46 -7.48
CA TRP A 152 -3.58 15.01 -7.02
C TRP A 152 -2.86 13.92 -6.21
N ALA A 153 -2.13 13.06 -6.91
CA ALA A 153 -1.49 11.88 -6.36
C ALA A 153 -0.01 11.89 -6.74
N GLU A 154 0.86 11.72 -5.74
CA GLU A 154 2.31 11.72 -5.94
C GLU A 154 2.95 10.48 -5.33
N PRO A 155 3.99 9.90 -5.95
CA PRO A 155 4.72 8.80 -5.36
C PRO A 155 5.44 9.28 -4.10
N ARG A 156 5.36 8.47 -3.04
CA ARG A 156 6.03 8.73 -1.77
C ARG A 156 6.59 7.45 -1.17
N TYR A 157 7.74 7.57 -0.53
CA TYR A 157 8.30 6.52 0.30
C TYR A 157 7.76 6.59 1.73
N ALA A 158 7.52 5.43 2.32
CA ALA A 158 7.02 5.29 3.68
C ALA A 158 7.62 4.07 4.38
N ILE A 159 7.38 3.99 5.68
CA ILE A 159 7.66 2.79 6.48
C ILE A 159 6.34 2.19 6.94
N LEU A 160 6.05 0.97 6.52
CA LEU A 160 4.99 0.17 7.12
C LEU A 160 5.48 -0.37 8.46
N THR A 161 4.84 0.10 9.53
CA THR A 161 5.24 -0.18 10.91
C THR A 161 4.18 -0.92 11.70
N GLY A 162 3.00 -1.14 11.15
CA GLY A 162 1.96 -1.84 11.87
C GLY A 162 0.74 -2.14 11.04
N TYR A 163 -0.17 -2.89 11.65
CA TYR A 163 -1.48 -3.18 11.11
C TYR A 163 -2.46 -3.58 12.22
N ASN A 164 -3.73 -3.57 11.88
CA ASN A 164 -4.82 -4.06 12.69
C ASN A 164 -5.73 -4.90 11.80
N ARG A 165 -5.73 -6.20 12.02
CA ARG A 165 -6.48 -7.18 11.24
C ARG A 165 -7.99 -7.05 11.42
N GLN A 166 -8.45 -6.74 12.63
CA GLN A 166 -9.87 -6.56 12.94
C GLN A 166 -10.44 -5.34 12.21
N LYS A 167 -9.72 -4.21 12.23
CA LYS A 167 -10.12 -2.98 11.53
C LYS A 167 -9.70 -2.94 10.05
N GLN A 168 -8.95 -3.96 9.59
CA GLN A 168 -8.37 -4.02 8.25
C GLN A 168 -7.61 -2.74 7.88
N THR A 169 -6.74 -2.26 8.77
CA THR A 169 -5.95 -1.04 8.54
C THR A 169 -4.46 -1.30 8.67
N VAL A 170 -3.66 -0.71 7.80
CA VAL A 170 -2.21 -0.59 7.96
C VAL A 170 -1.85 0.71 8.68
N LEU A 171 -0.66 0.73 9.28
CA LEU A 171 -0.05 1.89 9.91
C LEU A 171 1.30 2.21 9.24
N LEU A 172 1.33 3.37 8.60
CA LEU A 172 2.49 3.91 7.90
C LEU A 172 3.10 5.09 8.67
N ARG A 173 4.42 5.26 8.52
CA ARG A 173 5.11 6.51 8.80
C ARG A 173 5.53 7.14 7.48
N ALA A 174 4.99 8.31 7.16
CA ALA A 174 5.13 8.94 5.86
C ALA A 174 5.08 10.47 5.97
N GLY A 175 5.92 11.16 5.20
CA GLY A 175 5.94 12.62 5.16
C GLY A 175 6.15 13.24 6.56
N MET A 176 5.22 14.10 6.96
CA MET A 176 5.22 14.72 8.29
C MET A 176 4.55 13.88 9.39
N SER A 177 3.90 12.78 9.02
CA SER A 177 3.09 11.96 9.91
C SER A 177 3.83 10.72 10.39
N GLN A 178 3.89 10.56 11.71
CA GLN A 178 4.35 9.32 12.35
C GLN A 178 3.25 8.26 12.44
N ARG A 179 2.00 8.61 12.15
CA ARG A 179 0.85 7.73 12.27
C ARG A 179 -0.16 7.97 11.15
N THR A 180 0.10 7.40 9.98
CA THR A 180 -0.83 7.41 8.84
C THR A 180 -1.56 6.07 8.78
N LEU A 181 -2.87 6.09 9.03
CA LEU A 181 -3.72 4.91 8.94
C LEU A 181 -4.38 4.84 7.57
N MET A 182 -4.35 3.66 6.94
CA MET A 182 -5.04 3.39 5.69
C MET A 182 -5.77 2.05 5.78
N SER A 183 -6.93 1.93 5.12
CA SER A 183 -7.55 0.61 4.95
C SER A 183 -6.64 -0.30 4.13
N PHE A 184 -6.76 -1.62 4.29
CA PHE A 184 -6.02 -2.60 3.49
C PHE A 184 -6.23 -2.37 1.99
N GLY A 185 -7.48 -2.23 1.53
CA GLY A 185 -7.77 -2.00 0.12
C GLY A 185 -7.21 -0.68 -0.42
N SER A 186 -7.29 0.41 0.37
CA SER A 186 -6.72 1.70 -0.04
C SER A 186 -5.20 1.63 -0.14
N PHE A 187 -4.54 0.95 0.79
CA PHE A 187 -3.09 0.76 0.74
C PHE A 187 -2.68 -0.13 -0.43
N GLU A 188 -3.35 -1.26 -0.66
CA GLU A 188 -3.05 -2.16 -1.77
C GLU A 188 -3.19 -1.47 -3.13
N SER A 189 -4.22 -0.65 -3.31
CA SER A 189 -4.37 0.19 -4.52
C SER A 189 -3.21 1.16 -4.65
N ALA A 190 -2.95 1.99 -3.63
CA ALA A 190 -1.90 3.00 -3.67
C ALA A 190 -0.49 2.39 -3.84
N PHE A 191 -0.26 1.22 -3.26
CA PHE A 191 0.98 0.47 -3.38
C PHE A 191 1.16 -0.10 -4.79
N LYS A 192 0.10 -0.68 -5.37
CA LYS A 192 0.09 -1.18 -6.75
C LYS A 192 0.29 -0.05 -7.76
N ASP A 193 -0.39 1.08 -7.57
CA ASP A 193 -0.31 2.25 -8.44
C ASP A 193 1.12 2.84 -8.46
N ALA A 194 1.86 2.69 -7.36
CA ALA A 194 3.26 3.08 -7.25
C ALA A 194 4.26 2.01 -7.74
N GLY A 195 3.78 0.90 -8.31
CA GLY A 195 4.60 -0.18 -8.87
C GLY A 195 4.92 -1.32 -7.90
N GLY A 196 4.34 -1.35 -6.70
CA GLY A 196 4.46 -2.48 -5.77
C GLY A 196 5.86 -2.66 -5.17
N TRP A 197 6.65 -1.59 -5.06
CA TRP A 197 8.01 -1.67 -4.55
C TRP A 197 8.05 -1.70 -3.02
N ALA A 198 8.55 -2.80 -2.46
CA ALA A 198 8.77 -2.98 -1.03
C ALA A 198 10.08 -3.72 -0.75
N VAL A 199 10.82 -3.26 0.26
CA VAL A 199 12.08 -3.88 0.69
C VAL A 199 12.20 -3.89 2.21
N LEU A 200 12.94 -4.86 2.73
CA LEU A 200 13.54 -4.80 4.05
C LEU A 200 14.97 -4.28 3.95
N ILE A 201 15.39 -3.52 4.96
CA ILE A 201 16.79 -3.12 5.14
C ILE A 201 17.26 -3.78 6.44
N GLN A 202 18.08 -4.83 6.30
CA GLN A 202 18.39 -5.76 7.38
C GLN A 202 19.88 -5.87 7.64
N SER A 203 20.25 -6.03 8.91
CA SER A 203 21.60 -6.44 9.25
C SER A 203 21.87 -7.82 8.64
N PRO A 204 23.11 -8.16 8.28
CA PRO A 204 23.42 -9.46 7.66
C PRO A 204 23.02 -10.68 8.49
N THR A 205 22.80 -10.53 9.79
CA THR A 205 22.42 -11.64 10.68
C THR A 205 20.91 -11.73 10.91
N GLN A 206 20.12 -10.80 10.37
CA GLN A 206 18.68 -10.71 10.60
C GLN A 206 17.91 -11.29 9.42
N ILE A 207 17.51 -12.56 9.56
CA ILE A 207 16.81 -13.31 8.52
C ILE A 207 15.32 -12.88 8.46
N PRO A 208 14.78 -12.55 7.27
CA PRO A 208 13.37 -12.24 7.06
C PRO A 208 12.45 -13.39 7.49
N ALA A 209 11.22 -13.08 7.88
CA ALA A 209 10.22 -14.11 8.12
C ALA A 209 9.86 -14.82 6.81
N GLN A 210 9.71 -16.15 6.83
CA GLN A 210 9.43 -16.94 5.62
C GLN A 210 10.42 -16.64 4.49
N VAL A 211 11.71 -16.62 4.81
CA VAL A 211 12.77 -16.27 3.87
C VAL A 211 12.76 -17.19 2.64
N ASP A 212 12.69 -16.59 1.46
CA ASP A 212 13.09 -17.26 0.22
C ASP A 212 14.61 -17.33 0.15
N GLN A 213 15.15 -18.56 0.15
CA GLN A 213 16.59 -18.82 0.19
C GLN A 213 17.32 -18.24 -1.03
N GLN A 214 16.76 -18.39 -2.23
CA GLN A 214 17.40 -17.91 -3.47
C GLN A 214 17.44 -16.38 -3.47
N ARG A 215 16.35 -15.74 -3.09
CA ARG A 215 16.24 -14.29 -2.96
C ARG A 215 17.22 -13.73 -1.93
N TRP A 216 17.40 -14.42 -0.80
CA TRP A 216 18.36 -14.01 0.23
C TRP A 216 19.80 -14.15 -0.24
N LEU A 217 20.16 -15.28 -0.87
CA LEU A 217 21.49 -15.48 -1.43
C LEU A 217 21.81 -14.45 -2.52
N LYS A 218 20.82 -14.09 -3.36
CA LYS A 218 20.97 -13.00 -4.31
C LYS A 218 21.23 -11.67 -3.60
N ALA A 219 20.44 -11.30 -2.60
CA ALA A 219 20.64 -10.07 -1.84
C ALA A 219 22.01 -10.02 -1.15
N ALA A 220 22.50 -11.15 -0.63
CA ALA A 220 23.84 -11.27 -0.07
C ALA A 220 24.94 -11.13 -1.15
N ASN A 221 24.74 -11.66 -2.35
CA ASN A 221 25.67 -11.46 -3.47
C ASN A 221 25.68 -10.02 -3.97
N ASP A 222 24.52 -9.37 -4.05
CA ASP A 222 24.43 -7.94 -4.39
C ASP A 222 25.18 -7.08 -3.34
N LEU A 223 25.17 -7.50 -2.07
CA LEU A 223 25.94 -6.86 -0.99
C LEU A 223 27.46 -7.06 -1.16
N ALA A 224 27.90 -8.27 -1.55
CA ALA A 224 29.30 -8.55 -1.88
C ALA A 224 29.79 -7.66 -3.04
N GLN A 225 28.99 -7.54 -4.10
CA GLN A 225 29.28 -6.68 -5.26
C GLN A 225 29.40 -5.19 -4.90
N ALA A 226 28.77 -4.76 -3.80
CA ALA A 226 28.92 -3.41 -3.26
C ALA A 226 30.19 -3.24 -2.39
N GLY A 227 31.11 -4.22 -2.42
CA GLY A 227 32.37 -4.21 -1.65
C GLY A 227 32.23 -4.70 -0.21
N GLN A 228 31.04 -5.16 0.20
CA GLN A 228 30.76 -5.58 1.57
C GLN A 228 30.89 -7.11 1.75
N GLU A 229 32.00 -7.67 1.29
CA GLU A 229 32.28 -9.12 1.33
C GLU A 229 32.14 -9.74 2.73
N PRO A 230 32.66 -9.14 3.83
CA PRO A 230 32.49 -9.71 5.17
C PRO A 230 31.03 -9.73 5.62
N ALA A 231 30.24 -8.73 5.23
CA ALA A 231 28.81 -8.66 5.55
C ALA A 231 28.03 -9.69 4.73
N ALA A 232 28.33 -9.83 3.43
CA ALA A 232 27.75 -10.84 2.57
C ALA A 232 28.02 -12.27 3.08
N ALA A 233 29.24 -12.56 3.54
CA ALA A 233 29.60 -13.85 4.14
C ALA A 233 28.78 -14.12 5.41
N LYS A 234 28.60 -13.11 6.27
CA LYS A 234 27.71 -13.23 7.45
C LYS A 234 26.27 -13.53 7.05
N ALA A 235 25.74 -12.87 6.01
CA ALA A 235 24.40 -13.13 5.51
C ALA A 235 24.20 -14.56 5.00
N LYS A 236 25.16 -15.09 4.24
CA LYS A 236 25.14 -16.48 3.77
C LYS A 236 25.20 -17.47 4.94
N LYS A 237 26.05 -17.20 5.94
CA LYS A 237 26.17 -18.02 7.14
C LYS A 237 24.89 -18.00 7.99
N ALA A 238 24.26 -16.83 8.14
CA ALA A 238 23.02 -16.68 8.88
C ALA A 238 21.88 -17.50 8.26
N LEU A 239 21.80 -17.55 6.92
CA LEU A 239 20.82 -18.40 6.23
C LEU A 239 21.05 -19.88 6.50
N ALA A 240 22.30 -20.33 6.47
CA ALA A 240 22.64 -21.73 6.70
C ALA A 240 22.38 -22.21 8.15
N ALA A 241 22.22 -21.27 9.08
CA ALA A 241 21.95 -21.54 10.49
C ALA A 241 20.46 -21.38 10.88
N HIS A 242 19.60 -21.00 9.92
CA HIS A 242 18.16 -20.80 10.10
C HIS A 242 17.37 -22.06 9.76
#